data_AF-A0A9Q4IG70-F1
#
_entry.id   AF-A0A9Q4IG70-F1
#
_cell.length_a   1.000
_cell.length_b   1.000
_cell.length_c   1.000
_cell.angle_alpha   90.00
_cell.angle_beta   90.00
_cell.angle_gamma   90.00
#
_symmetry.space_group_name_H-M   'P 1'
#
loop_
_entity.id
_entity.type
_entity.pdbx_description
1 polymer ?
#
loop_
_entity_poly.entity_id
_entity_poly.type
_entity_poly.pdbx_seq_one_letter_code
_entity_poly.pdbx_strand_id
1 'polypeptide(L)'
;MNPGSPSRVEPEAVEKQKGSMPEAVRYMLAAWTVMIGGELLHQILAVAASVIDPSALREVAKERAKNSDGEVSEALMNASVYGSIFIMALLQLGVILLFVFALRAVQKQAKWAENARRLLQIFSVFFGLRMLTLFMMVPASTTVPTAIFGIDGVIQIVLGVAGVMGVIYSVDKDSVAWTKPPKDKDSTTAETAEKKEH
;
A
#
# COMPACT_ATOMS: atom_id res chain seq x y z
N MET A 1 35.05 -53.73 14.40
CA MET A 1 33.66 -53.27 14.27
C MET A 1 33.44 -52.17 15.30
N ASN A 2 33.20 -50.93 14.86
CA ASN A 2 32.97 -49.78 15.75
C ASN A 2 31.50 -49.34 15.59
N PRO A 3 30.63 -49.49 16.61
CA PRO A 3 29.24 -49.06 16.54
C PRO A 3 29.15 -47.60 17.02
N GLY A 4 29.24 -46.65 16.10
CA GLY A 4 29.26 -45.24 16.49
C GLY A 4 29.18 -44.24 15.34
N SER A 5 28.46 -44.55 14.25
CA SER A 5 28.15 -43.54 13.25
C SER A 5 27.06 -42.60 13.79
N PRO A 6 27.28 -41.27 13.85
CA PRO A 6 26.22 -40.34 14.18
C PRO A 6 25.14 -40.44 13.12
N SER A 7 23.93 -40.79 13.56
CA SER A 7 22.70 -40.62 12.78
C SER A 7 22.67 -39.16 12.30
N ARG A 8 22.94 -38.96 11.01
CA ARG A 8 22.56 -37.71 10.35
C ARG A 8 21.04 -37.65 10.50
N VAL A 9 20.58 -36.77 11.37
CA VAL A 9 19.22 -36.26 11.28
C VAL A 9 19.21 -35.50 9.95
N GLU A 10 18.71 -36.16 8.91
CA GLU A 10 18.38 -35.48 7.66
C GLU A 10 17.46 -34.32 8.04
N PRO A 11 17.67 -33.11 7.50
CA PRO A 11 16.73 -32.03 7.74
C PRO A 11 15.39 -32.53 7.23
N GLU A 12 14.46 -32.74 8.16
CA GLU A 12 13.07 -33.08 7.88
C GLU A 12 12.59 -31.99 6.94
N ALA A 13 12.56 -32.33 5.65
CA ALA A 13 12.06 -31.44 4.63
C ALA A 13 10.60 -31.24 4.99
N VAL A 14 10.31 -30.10 5.63
CA VAL A 14 8.94 -29.69 5.96
C VAL A 14 8.15 -29.89 4.68
N GLU A 15 7.33 -30.93 4.68
CA GLU A 15 6.55 -31.35 3.55
C GLU A 15 5.69 -30.13 3.19
N LYS A 16 6.01 -29.44 2.09
CA LYS A 16 5.24 -28.28 1.62
C LYS A 16 3.82 -28.80 1.42
N GLN A 17 2.95 -28.51 2.40
CA GLN A 17 1.55 -28.90 2.36
C GLN A 17 0.95 -28.38 1.06
N LYS A 18 0.65 -29.31 0.15
CA LYS A 18 0.05 -29.05 -1.16
C LYS A 18 -1.35 -28.48 -0.91
N GLY A 19 -1.44 -27.16 -0.73
CA GLY A 19 -2.68 -26.44 -0.42
C GLY A 19 -2.54 -25.29 0.58
N SER A 20 -1.44 -25.19 1.33
CA SER A 20 -1.20 -24.04 2.22
C SER A 20 -0.68 -22.83 1.41
N MET A 21 -1.19 -21.63 1.70
CA MET A 21 -0.73 -20.39 1.08
C MET A 21 0.81 -20.28 1.18
N PRO A 22 1.52 -20.06 0.06
CA PRO A 22 2.97 -19.93 0.06
C PRO A 22 3.45 -18.85 1.03
N GLU A 23 4.61 -19.07 1.64
CA GLU A 23 5.17 -18.16 2.62
C GLU A 23 5.41 -16.76 2.07
N ALA A 24 5.95 -16.66 0.85
CA ALA A 24 6.11 -15.38 0.15
C ALA A 24 4.77 -14.64 -0.03
N VAL A 25 3.69 -15.36 -0.32
CA VAL A 25 2.34 -14.78 -0.43
C VAL A 25 1.86 -14.26 0.92
N ARG A 26 2.08 -15.03 2.00
CA ARG A 26 1.71 -14.61 3.37
C ARG A 26 2.43 -13.33 3.77
N TYR A 27 3.74 -13.25 3.51
CA TYR A 27 4.52 -12.05 3.83
C TYR A 27 4.17 -10.84 2.95
N MET A 28 3.93 -11.06 1.65
CA MET A 28 3.41 -10.03 0.75
C MET A 28 2.09 -9.44 1.27
N LEU A 29 1.12 -10.31 1.60
CA LEU A 29 -0.20 -9.88 2.10
C LEU A 29 -0.09 -9.18 3.47
N ALA A 30 0.76 -9.70 4.37
CA ALA A 30 1.00 -9.08 5.67
C ALA A 30 1.61 -7.68 5.53
N ALA A 31 2.65 -7.55 4.69
CA ALA A 31 3.30 -6.28 4.42
C ALA A 31 2.33 -5.24 3.85
N TRP A 32 1.52 -5.63 2.86
CA TRP A 32 0.48 -4.74 2.33
C TRP A 32 -0.64 -4.44 3.32
N THR A 33 -0.99 -5.37 4.20
CA THR A 33 -1.96 -5.10 5.28
C THR A 33 -1.44 -4.03 6.24
N VAL A 34 -0.17 -4.12 6.64
CA VAL A 34 0.49 -3.12 7.49
C VAL A 34 0.56 -1.77 6.78
N MET A 35 0.94 -1.76 5.50
CA MET A 35 0.98 -0.53 4.69
C MET A 35 -0.40 0.14 4.61
N ILE A 36 -1.46 -0.62 4.30
CA ILE A 36 -2.82 -0.08 4.15
C ILE A 36 -3.41 0.36 5.49
N GLY A 37 -3.27 -0.47 6.53
CA GLY A 37 -3.76 -0.13 7.87
C GLY A 37 -3.04 1.06 8.48
N GLY A 38 -1.73 1.13 8.26
CA GLY A 38 -0.92 2.27 8.63
C GLY A 38 -1.30 3.54 7.87
N GLU A 39 -1.63 3.44 6.58
CA GLU A 39 -2.09 4.60 5.80
C GLU A 39 -3.41 5.16 6.31
N LEU A 40 -4.32 4.28 6.73
CA LEU A 40 -5.57 4.72 7.36
C LEU A 40 -5.29 5.50 8.66
N LEU A 41 -4.34 5.03 9.48
CA LEU A 41 -3.96 5.73 10.71
C LEU A 41 -3.32 7.09 10.40
N HIS A 42 -2.37 7.14 9.47
CA HIS A 42 -1.76 8.38 8.99
C HIS A 42 -2.83 9.37 8.49
N GLN A 43 -3.78 8.90 7.68
CA GLN A 43 -4.86 9.72 7.16
C GLN A 43 -5.71 10.33 8.27
N ILE A 44 -6.04 9.57 9.32
CA ILE A 44 -6.79 10.08 10.48
C ILE A 44 -6.02 11.20 11.17
N LEU A 45 -4.71 11.00 11.40
CA LEU A 45 -3.85 12.02 12.01
C LEU A 45 -3.74 13.27 11.13
N ALA A 46 -3.55 13.10 9.83
CA ALA A 46 -3.44 14.22 8.88
C ALA A 46 -4.73 15.05 8.79
N VAL A 47 -5.89 14.40 8.78
CA VAL A 47 -7.19 15.09 8.79
C VAL A 47 -7.39 15.80 10.13
N ALA A 48 -7.10 15.15 11.26
CA ALA A 48 -7.19 15.78 12.57
C ALA A 48 -6.30 17.03 12.68
N ALA A 49 -5.04 16.93 12.23
CA ALA A 49 -4.11 18.05 12.19
C ALA A 49 -4.63 19.20 11.31
N SER A 50 -5.20 18.88 10.14
CA SER A 50 -5.76 19.90 9.21
C SER A 50 -7.00 20.59 9.76
N VAL A 51 -7.80 19.89 10.57
CA VAL A 51 -8.98 20.47 11.24
C VAL A 51 -8.56 21.34 12.43
N ILE A 52 -7.54 20.95 13.18
CA ILE A 52 -6.99 21.74 14.30
C ILE A 52 -6.29 23.00 13.79
N ASP A 53 -5.51 22.89 12.71
CA ASP A 53 -4.74 23.99 12.13
C ASP A 53 -4.97 24.13 10.62
N PRO A 54 -6.07 24.79 10.20
CA PRO A 54 -6.35 25.02 8.78
C PRO A 54 -5.58 26.23 8.21
N SER A 55 -4.59 26.77 8.92
CA SER A 55 -3.90 28.03 8.56
C SER A 55 -3.34 28.02 7.13
N ALA A 56 -2.62 26.96 6.75
CA ALA A 56 -2.05 26.82 5.40
C ALA A 56 -3.13 26.83 4.30
N LEU A 57 -4.26 26.15 4.51
CA LEU A 57 -5.38 26.16 3.55
C LEU A 57 -6.06 27.52 3.49
N ARG A 58 -6.14 28.22 4.63
CA ARG A 58 -6.70 29.57 4.71
C ARG A 58 -5.80 30.58 4.02
N GLU A 59 -4.48 30.45 4.09
CA GLU A 59 -3.53 31.28 3.36
C GLU A 59 -3.68 31.12 1.85
N VAL A 60 -3.73 29.88 1.36
CA VAL A 60 -3.98 29.59 -0.06
C VAL A 60 -5.35 30.14 -0.51
N ALA A 61 -6.39 30.01 0.32
CA ALA A 61 -7.71 30.57 0.02
C ALA A 61 -7.68 32.11 -0.03
N LYS A 62 -6.96 32.76 0.89
CA LYS A 62 -6.76 34.22 0.90
C LYS A 62 -5.99 34.70 -0.32
N GLU A 63 -4.94 34.00 -0.73
CA GLU A 63 -4.19 34.33 -1.96
C GLU A 63 -5.09 34.24 -3.19
N ARG A 64 -5.93 33.21 -3.30
CA ARG A 64 -6.90 33.08 -4.40
C ARG A 64 -7.99 34.16 -4.36
N ALA A 65 -8.46 34.52 -3.17
CA ALA A 65 -9.44 35.59 -2.99
C ALA A 65 -8.86 36.96 -3.34
N LYS A 66 -7.59 37.25 -3.02
CA LYS A 66 -6.90 38.48 -3.47
C LYS A 66 -6.82 38.60 -4.99
N ASN A 67 -6.83 37.48 -5.71
CA ASN A 67 -6.83 37.43 -7.17
C ASN A 67 -8.24 37.46 -7.78
N SER A 68 -9.30 37.57 -6.95
CA SER A 68 -10.69 37.71 -7.37
C SER A 68 -11.20 39.07 -6.91
N ASP A 69 -11.82 39.86 -7.80
CA ASP A 69 -12.25 41.25 -7.55
C ASP A 69 -13.44 41.40 -6.54
N GLY A 70 -13.68 40.42 -5.67
CA GLY A 70 -14.80 40.41 -4.72
C GLY A 70 -14.37 40.10 -3.29
N GLU A 71 -14.93 40.84 -2.32
CA GLU A 71 -14.83 40.49 -0.90
C GLU A 71 -15.49 39.13 -0.65
N VAL A 72 -14.67 38.10 -0.43
CA VAL A 72 -15.15 36.77 -0.04
C VAL A 72 -15.53 36.82 1.45
N SER A 73 -16.82 36.60 1.75
CA SER A 73 -17.30 36.48 3.13
C SER A 73 -16.53 35.43 3.92
N GLU A 74 -16.22 35.71 5.19
CA GLU A 74 -15.51 34.75 6.05
C GLU A 74 -16.24 33.40 6.17
N ALA A 75 -17.57 33.40 6.12
CA ALA A 75 -18.36 32.18 6.13
C ALA A 75 -18.11 31.31 4.89
N LEU A 76 -17.99 31.94 3.71
CA LEU A 76 -17.68 31.27 2.46
C LEU A 76 -16.22 30.79 2.42
N MET A 77 -15.29 31.57 2.99
CA MET A 77 -13.90 31.18 3.15
C MET A 77 -13.76 29.95 4.08
N ASN A 78 -14.45 29.94 5.23
CA ASN A 78 -14.41 28.78 6.13
C ASN A 78 -15.07 27.54 5.51
N ALA A 79 -16.22 27.71 4.85
CA ALA A 79 -16.90 26.62 4.16
C ALA A 79 -16.03 25.99 3.05
N SER A 80 -15.31 26.83 2.29
CA SER A 80 -14.40 26.33 1.24
C SER A 80 -13.17 25.62 1.80
N VAL A 81 -12.58 26.12 2.90
CA VAL A 81 -11.44 25.48 3.57
C VAL A 81 -11.84 24.12 4.14
N TYR A 82 -12.89 24.03 4.96
CA TYR A 82 -13.33 22.76 5.53
C TYR A 82 -13.94 21.81 4.50
N GLY A 83 -14.61 22.35 3.48
CA GLY A 83 -15.08 21.57 2.33
C GLY A 83 -13.92 20.93 1.57
N SER A 84 -12.81 21.65 1.40
CA SER A 84 -11.59 21.11 0.76
C SER A 84 -10.95 20.01 1.61
N ILE A 85 -10.85 20.20 2.93
CA ILE A 85 -10.34 19.16 3.85
C ILE A 85 -11.20 17.90 3.72
N PHE A 86 -12.52 18.05 3.74
CA PHE A 86 -13.45 16.93 3.65
C PHE A 86 -13.36 16.19 2.32
N ILE A 87 -13.35 16.90 1.19
CA ILE A 87 -13.22 16.29 -0.15
C ILE A 87 -11.87 15.56 -0.27
N MET A 88 -10.79 16.17 0.18
CA MET A 88 -9.46 15.54 0.15
C MET A 88 -9.42 14.27 1.01
N ALA A 89 -10.05 14.30 2.19
CA ALA A 89 -10.19 13.13 3.06
C ALA A 89 -10.99 12.01 2.39
N LEU A 90 -12.08 12.33 1.68
CA LEU A 90 -12.86 11.34 0.93
C LEU A 90 -12.09 10.73 -0.23
N LEU A 91 -11.33 11.54 -0.97
CA LEU A 91 -10.48 11.06 -2.06
C LEU A 91 -9.41 10.08 -1.53
N GLN A 92 -8.73 10.44 -0.45
CA GLN A 92 -7.73 9.58 0.19
C GLN A 92 -8.37 8.27 0.69
N LEU A 93 -9.57 8.36 1.29
CA LEU A 93 -10.31 7.17 1.75
C LEU A 93 -10.69 6.27 0.57
N GLY A 94 -11.09 6.85 -0.57
CA GLY A 94 -11.37 6.12 -1.80
C GLY A 94 -10.16 5.32 -2.29
N VAL A 95 -8.96 5.90 -2.22
CA VAL A 95 -7.70 5.22 -2.55
C VAL A 95 -7.43 4.06 -1.58
N ILE A 96 -7.64 4.24 -0.26
CA ILE A 96 -7.50 3.16 0.72
C ILE A 96 -8.48 2.01 0.42
N LEU A 97 -9.74 2.32 0.12
CA LEU A 97 -10.75 1.31 -0.23
C LEU A 97 -10.35 0.54 -1.49
N LEU A 98 -9.78 1.22 -2.49
CA LEU A 98 -9.22 0.59 -3.68
C LEU A 98 -8.09 -0.40 -3.30
N PHE A 99 -7.19 -0.03 -2.38
CA PHE A 99 -6.14 -0.95 -1.91
C PHE A 99 -6.69 -2.14 -1.14
N VAL A 100 -7.70 -1.94 -0.28
CA VAL A 100 -8.36 -3.04 0.43
C VAL A 100 -9.01 -4.00 -0.57
N PHE A 101 -9.66 -3.47 -1.62
CA PHE A 101 -10.25 -4.28 -2.69
C PHE A 101 -9.20 -5.05 -3.48
N ALA A 102 -8.09 -4.40 -3.83
CA ALA A 102 -6.96 -5.04 -4.50
C ALA A 102 -6.32 -6.14 -3.63
N LEU A 103 -6.10 -5.87 -2.34
CA LEU A 103 -5.54 -6.83 -1.40
C LEU A 103 -6.45 -8.06 -1.26
N ARG A 104 -7.77 -7.84 -1.14
CA ARG A 104 -8.76 -8.94 -1.14
C ARG A 104 -8.74 -9.73 -2.44
N ALA A 105 -8.57 -9.07 -3.58
CA ALA A 105 -8.49 -9.76 -4.88
C ALA A 105 -7.25 -10.65 -4.98
N VAL A 106 -6.10 -10.19 -4.48
CA VAL A 106 -4.87 -11.00 -4.39
C VAL A 106 -5.06 -12.16 -3.42
N GLN A 107 -5.62 -11.90 -2.23
CA GLN A 107 -5.85 -12.93 -1.21
C GLN A 107 -6.78 -14.04 -1.70
N LYS A 108 -7.86 -13.66 -2.41
CA LYS A 108 -8.88 -14.59 -2.91
C LYS A 108 -8.60 -15.12 -4.32
N GLN A 109 -7.46 -14.78 -4.92
CA GLN A 109 -7.11 -15.18 -6.30
C GLN A 109 -8.22 -14.85 -7.31
N ALA A 110 -8.81 -13.66 -7.19
CA ALA A 110 -9.87 -13.22 -8.09
C ALA A 110 -9.38 -13.12 -9.55
N LYS A 111 -10.29 -13.06 -10.52
CA LYS A 111 -9.97 -12.98 -11.96
C LYS A 111 -8.99 -11.85 -12.34
N TRP A 112 -8.96 -10.78 -11.55
CA TRP A 112 -8.11 -9.60 -11.76
C TRP A 112 -6.95 -9.51 -10.74
N ALA A 113 -6.65 -10.59 -10.01
CA ALA A 113 -5.62 -10.64 -8.97
C ALA A 113 -4.23 -10.23 -9.48
N GLU A 114 -3.87 -10.55 -10.72
CA GLU A 114 -2.62 -10.10 -11.32
C GLU A 114 -2.54 -8.57 -11.40
N ASN A 115 -3.61 -7.92 -11.88
CA ASN A 115 -3.68 -6.47 -11.97
C ASN A 115 -3.71 -5.83 -10.58
N ALA A 116 -4.43 -6.44 -9.63
CA ALA A 116 -4.45 -6.01 -8.24
C ALA A 116 -3.05 -6.04 -7.61
N ARG A 117 -2.27 -7.12 -7.87
CA ARG A 117 -0.88 -7.24 -7.42
C ARG A 117 0.00 -6.14 -7.99
N ARG A 118 -0.11 -5.86 -9.31
CA ARG A 118 0.64 -4.78 -9.98
C ARG A 118 0.27 -3.40 -9.43
N LEU A 119 -1.01 -3.15 -9.19
CA LEU A 119 -1.49 -1.91 -8.58
C LEU A 119 -0.84 -1.70 -7.20
N LEU A 120 -0.90 -2.72 -6.34
CA LEU A 120 -0.30 -2.66 -5.01
C LEU A 120 1.23 -2.50 -5.07
N GLN A 121 1.92 -3.10 -6.04
CA GLN A 121 3.35 -2.87 -6.26
C GLN A 121 3.67 -1.41 -6.58
N ILE A 122 2.96 -0.82 -7.54
CA ILE A 122 3.18 0.58 -7.96
C ILE A 122 2.99 1.51 -6.77
N PHE A 123 1.88 1.35 -6.04
CA PHE A 123 1.64 2.18 -4.87
C PHE A 123 2.63 1.90 -3.74
N SER A 124 3.06 0.66 -3.54
CA SER A 124 4.11 0.36 -2.56
C SER A 124 5.43 1.11 -2.84
N VAL A 125 5.82 1.24 -4.11
CA VAL A 125 6.97 2.07 -4.50
C VAL A 125 6.69 3.54 -4.19
N PHE A 126 5.50 4.04 -4.50
CA PHE A 126 5.09 5.40 -4.13
C PHE A 126 5.18 5.64 -2.61
N PHE A 127 4.72 4.71 -1.78
CA PHE A 127 4.84 4.80 -0.31
C PHE A 127 6.30 4.81 0.14
N GLY A 128 7.17 3.99 -0.47
CA GLY A 128 8.60 4.02 -0.24
C GLY A 128 9.23 5.38 -0.57
N LEU A 129 8.89 5.96 -1.74
CA LEU A 129 9.36 7.29 -2.13
C LEU A 129 8.80 8.39 -1.21
N ARG A 130 7.52 8.32 -0.86
CA ARG A 130 6.87 9.28 0.06
C ARG A 130 7.58 9.29 1.41
N MET A 131 7.91 8.11 1.93
CA MET A 131 8.69 7.99 3.17
C MET A 131 10.05 8.69 3.08
N LEU A 132 10.75 8.63 1.95
CA LEU A 132 12.02 9.36 1.76
C LEU A 132 11.82 10.89 1.75
N THR A 133 10.70 11.39 1.24
CA THR A 133 10.43 12.83 1.21
C THR A 133 10.19 13.43 2.60
N LEU A 134 9.88 12.62 3.61
CA LEU A 134 9.71 13.10 4.99
C LEU A 134 10.95 13.78 5.54
N PHE A 135 12.13 13.30 5.15
CA PHE A 135 13.40 13.87 5.57
C PHE A 135 13.70 15.22 4.91
N MET A 136 12.89 15.64 3.94
CA MET A 136 12.99 16.93 3.23
C MET A 136 11.93 17.94 3.68
N MET A 137 10.98 17.55 4.53
CA MET A 137 9.88 18.40 4.98
C MET A 137 10.15 19.01 6.36
N VAL A 138 9.82 20.29 6.51
CA VAL A 138 9.81 20.98 7.81
C VAL A 138 8.36 21.14 8.27
N PRO A 139 8.01 20.78 9.52
CA PRO A 139 6.67 21.02 10.05
C PRO A 139 6.32 22.51 10.02
N ALA A 140 5.21 22.87 9.36
CA ALA A 140 4.78 24.26 9.21
C ALA A 140 3.75 24.71 10.28
N SER A 141 3.20 23.78 11.08
CA SER A 141 2.17 24.11 12.07
C SER A 141 2.76 24.70 13.35
N THR A 142 2.07 25.71 13.88
CA THR A 142 2.41 26.37 15.16
C THR A 142 1.52 25.92 16.31
N THR A 143 0.42 25.20 16.04
CA THR A 143 -0.58 24.81 17.03
C THR A 143 -0.66 23.30 17.28
N VAL A 144 -0.20 22.47 16.32
CA VAL A 144 -0.15 21.02 16.50
C VAL A 144 1.14 20.65 17.26
N PRO A 145 1.05 19.88 18.38
CA PRO A 145 2.22 19.47 19.14
C PRO A 145 3.27 18.73 18.28
N THR A 146 4.55 19.08 18.44
CA THR A 146 5.68 18.48 17.69
C THR A 146 5.73 16.96 17.84
N ALA A 147 5.33 16.43 19.00
CA ALA A 147 5.26 14.99 19.25
C ALA A 147 4.30 14.26 18.27
N ILE A 148 3.21 14.91 17.83
CA ILE A 148 2.27 14.31 16.87
C ILE A 148 2.95 14.14 15.51
N PHE A 149 3.73 15.12 15.07
CA PHE A 149 4.52 15.00 13.84
C PHE A 149 5.59 13.90 13.93
N GLY A 150 6.22 13.74 15.10
CA GLY A 150 7.16 12.64 15.33
C GLY A 150 6.50 11.26 15.25
N ILE A 151 5.34 11.09 15.89
CA ILE A 151 4.56 9.84 15.83
C ILE A 151 4.12 9.55 14.39
N ASP A 152 3.59 10.56 13.70
CA ASP A 152 3.16 10.43 12.32
C ASP A 152 4.32 10.06 11.38
N GLY A 153 5.49 10.67 11.57
CA GLY A 153 6.70 10.32 10.84
C GLY A 153 7.13 8.86 11.06
N VAL A 154 7.09 8.36 12.30
CA VAL A 154 7.37 6.96 12.62
C VAL A 154 6.39 6.03 11.91
N ILE A 155 5.10 6.36 11.95
CA ILE A 155 4.06 5.61 11.22
C ILE A 155 4.46 5.54 9.75
N GLN A 156 4.65 6.69 9.08
CA GLN A 156 4.98 6.73 7.66
C GLN A 156 6.26 5.98 7.29
N ILE A 157 7.27 5.95 8.18
CA ILE A 157 8.47 5.11 7.99
C ILE A 157 8.09 3.62 7.95
N VAL A 158 7.28 3.15 8.90
CA VAL A 158 6.78 1.78 8.94
C VAL A 158 6.01 1.44 7.66
N LEU A 159 5.15 2.34 7.17
CA LEU A 159 4.40 2.15 5.91
C LEU A 159 5.34 2.03 4.72
N GLY A 160 6.35 2.90 4.62
CA GLY A 160 7.33 2.88 3.54
C GLY A 160 8.11 1.58 3.50
N VAL A 161 8.60 1.12 4.66
CA VAL A 161 9.28 -0.18 4.79
C VAL A 161 8.34 -1.33 4.45
N ALA A 162 7.10 -1.31 4.94
CA ALA A 162 6.09 -2.32 4.61
C ALA A 162 5.79 -2.35 3.10
N GLY A 163 5.72 -1.19 2.44
CA GLY A 163 5.60 -1.10 0.99
C GLY A 163 6.77 -1.77 0.28
N VAL A 164 8.01 -1.44 0.63
CA VAL A 164 9.22 -2.04 0.04
C VAL A 164 9.24 -3.56 0.22
N MET A 165 8.94 -4.05 1.44
CA MET A 165 8.85 -5.49 1.71
C MET A 165 7.72 -6.15 0.88
N GLY A 166 6.58 -5.48 0.74
CA GLY A 166 5.48 -5.92 -0.10
C GLY A 166 5.91 -6.09 -1.57
N VAL A 167 6.70 -5.16 -2.12
CA VAL A 167 7.28 -5.29 -3.46
C VAL A 167 8.21 -6.51 -3.54
N ILE A 168 9.16 -6.63 -2.61
CA ILE A 168 10.14 -7.73 -2.61
C ILE A 168 9.44 -9.10 -2.60
N TYR A 169 8.48 -9.31 -1.71
CA TYR A 169 7.75 -10.59 -1.66
C TYR A 169 6.80 -10.78 -2.84
N SER A 170 6.30 -9.69 -3.44
CA SER A 170 5.37 -9.79 -4.55
C SER A 170 6.00 -10.26 -5.86
N VAL A 171 7.31 -10.06 -6.04
CA VAL A 171 8.03 -10.51 -7.25
C VAL A 171 8.52 -11.95 -7.15
N ASP A 172 8.38 -12.59 -5.98
CA ASP A 172 8.68 -14.00 -5.80
C ASP A 172 7.84 -14.88 -6.76
N LYS A 173 8.42 -15.99 -7.20
CA LYS A 173 7.77 -16.90 -8.16
C LYS A 173 6.46 -17.44 -7.63
N ASP A 174 6.38 -17.75 -6.34
CA ASP A 174 5.17 -18.26 -5.69
C ASP A 174 4.09 -17.16 -5.65
N SER A 175 4.46 -15.91 -5.37
CA SER A 175 3.54 -14.75 -5.39
C SER A 175 3.03 -14.40 -6.78
N VAL A 176 3.88 -14.51 -7.80
CA VAL A 176 3.49 -14.34 -9.20
C VAL A 176 2.53 -15.45 -9.61
N ALA A 177 2.87 -16.71 -9.34
CA ALA A 177 2.02 -17.86 -9.65
C ALA A 177 0.67 -17.81 -8.94
N TRP A 178 0.65 -17.33 -7.69
CA TRP A 178 -0.56 -17.17 -6.88
C TRP A 178 -1.61 -16.26 -7.51
N THR A 179 -1.19 -15.30 -8.33
CA THR A 179 -2.09 -14.28 -8.91
C THR A 179 -2.40 -14.49 -10.38
N LYS A 180 -1.79 -15.50 -11.02
CA LYS A 180 -2.05 -15.82 -12.41
C LYS A 180 -3.38 -16.56 -12.57
N PRO A 181 -4.15 -16.29 -13.64
CA PRO A 181 -5.29 -17.12 -13.99
C PRO A 181 -4.85 -18.59 -14.19
N PRO A 182 -5.70 -19.58 -13.88
CA PRO A 182 -5.46 -20.96 -14.29
C PRO A 182 -5.20 -20.99 -15.80
N LYS A 183 -4.10 -21.63 -16.24
CA LYS A 183 -3.86 -21.81 -17.67
C LYS A 183 -5.01 -22.62 -18.26
N ASP A 184 -5.72 -22.05 -19.24
CA ASP A 184 -6.65 -22.80 -20.07
C ASP A 184 -5.89 -23.97 -20.72
N LYS A 185 -6.42 -25.18 -20.53
CA LYS A 185 -5.82 -26.44 -20.99
C LYS A 185 -5.72 -26.55 -22.52
N ASP A 186 -6.27 -25.61 -23.27
CA ASP A 186 -6.33 -25.66 -24.75
C ASP A 186 -5.02 -25.27 -25.44
N SER A 187 -4.09 -24.60 -24.75
CA SER A 187 -2.78 -24.23 -25.34
C SER A 187 -1.80 -25.39 -25.43
N THR A 188 -1.99 -26.48 -24.66
CA THR A 188 -1.11 -27.65 -24.70
C THR A 188 -1.42 -28.59 -25.87
N THR A 189 -2.68 -28.61 -26.34
CA THR A 189 -3.09 -29.45 -27.47
C THR A 189 -2.61 -28.90 -28.80
N ALA A 190 -2.52 -27.58 -28.96
CA ALA A 190 -2.02 -26.93 -30.18
C ALA A 190 -0.51 -27.13 -30.37
N GLU A 191 0.29 -26.96 -29.30
CA GLU A 191 1.75 -27.12 -29.37
C GLU A 191 2.19 -28.59 -29.57
N THR A 192 1.36 -29.55 -29.16
CA THR A 192 1.62 -30.98 -29.37
C THR A 192 1.18 -31.46 -30.76
N ALA A 193 0.24 -30.76 -31.40
CA ALA A 193 -0.18 -31.06 -32.77
C ALA A 193 0.85 -30.58 -33.81
N GLU A 194 1.41 -29.38 -33.62
CA GLU A 194 2.41 -28.80 -34.53
C GLU A 194 3.74 -29.59 -34.53
N LYS A 195 4.12 -30.19 -33.40
CA LYS A 195 5.30 -31.07 -33.30
C LYS A 195 5.12 -32.47 -33.88
N LYS A 196 3.91 -32.86 -34.28
CA LYS A 196 3.65 -34.17 -34.89
C LYS A 196 3.51 -34.11 -36.41
N GLU A 197 3.47 -32.92 -37.00
CA GLU A 197 3.36 -32.71 -38.45
C GLU A 197 4.69 -32.30 -39.13
N HIS A 198 5.81 -32.35 -38.39
CA HIS A 198 7.17 -32.14 -38.91
C HIS A 198 8.08 -33.32 -38.63
#